data_AF-A0A6P5P6P9-F1
#
_entry.id   AF-A0A6P5P6P9-F1
#
_cell.length_a   1.000
_cell.length_b   1.000
_cell.length_c   1.000
_cell.angle_alpha   90.00
_cell.angle_beta   90.00
_cell.angle_gamma   90.00
#
_symmetry.space_group_name_H-M   'P 1'
#
loop_
_entity.id
_entity.type
_entity.pdbx_description
1 polymer ?
#
loop_
_entity_poly.entity_id
_entity_poly.type
_entity_poly.pdbx_seq_one_letter_code
_entity_poly.pdbx_strand_id
1 'polypeptide(L)'
;MKGTLLLLALLVIGELGFQTTEACVPFVGAYVTVLGGNRLTLNSYLSLFQATAAQRVVFEKMQDCFSEEPATTLLMNPQMMT
;
A
#
# COMPACT_ATOMS: atom_id res chain seq x y z
N MET A 1 -6.72 19.64 1.17
CA MET A 1 -6.69 18.88 2.44
C MET A 1 -7.24 17.45 2.26
N LYS A 2 -6.75 16.65 1.30
CA LYS A 2 -7.31 15.31 0.99
C LYS A 2 -6.35 14.15 1.27
N GLY A 3 -5.03 14.35 1.19
CA GLY A 3 -4.04 13.31 1.51
C GLY A 3 -3.96 12.99 3.01
N THR A 4 -4.18 13.99 3.86
CA THR A 4 -4.22 13.82 5.31
C THR A 4 -5.34 12.88 5.75
N LEU A 5 -6.44 12.78 5.00
CA LEU A 5 -7.59 11.93 5.32
C LEU A 5 -7.31 10.43 5.14
N LEU A 6 -6.45 10.05 4.18
CA LEU A 6 -6.12 8.64 3.92
C LEU A 6 -5.11 8.13 4.96
N LEU A 7 -4.12 8.97 5.30
CA LEU A 7 -3.20 8.71 6.42
C LEU A 7 -3.92 8.75 7.76
N LEU A 8 -4.83 9.71 7.98
CA LEU A 8 -5.70 9.71 9.16
C LEU A 8 -6.56 8.47 9.17
N ALA A 9 -7.18 8.06 8.07
CA ALA A 9 -8.00 6.85 8.03
C ALA A 9 -7.19 5.62 8.43
N LEU A 10 -5.97 5.45 7.91
CA LEU A 10 -5.09 4.34 8.30
C LEU A 10 -4.64 4.41 9.77
N LEU A 11 -4.31 5.60 10.29
CA LEU A 11 -4.02 5.82 11.71
C LEU A 11 -5.24 5.58 12.60
N VAL A 12 -6.42 6.03 12.17
CA VAL A 12 -7.72 5.84 12.80
C VAL A 12 -8.13 4.37 12.78
N ILE A 13 -7.83 3.60 11.72
CA ILE A 13 -8.06 2.16 11.68
C ILE A 13 -7.20 1.44 12.74
N GLY A 14 -5.95 1.87 12.94
CA GLY A 14 -5.07 1.33 13.98
C GLY A 14 -5.48 1.70 15.42
N GLU A 15 -5.95 2.92 15.64
CA GLU A 15 -6.29 3.45 16.97
C GLU A 15 -7.77 3.22 17.38
N LEU A 16 -8.71 3.17 16.43
CA LEU A 16 -10.16 3.13 16.70
C LEU A 16 -10.83 1.78 16.38
N GLY A 17 -10.09 0.77 15.90
CA GLY A 17 -10.64 -0.58 15.70
C GLY A 17 -11.83 -0.62 14.73
N PHE A 18 -11.84 0.25 13.71
CA PHE A 18 -12.76 0.13 12.58
C PHE A 18 -12.65 -1.29 12.00
N GLN A 19 -13.77 -1.94 11.64
CA GLN A 19 -13.82 -3.33 11.19
C GLN A 19 -12.59 -3.69 10.35
N THR A 20 -11.64 -4.39 10.96
CA THR A 20 -10.30 -4.62 10.43
C THR A 20 -10.35 -5.33 9.08
N THR A 21 -11.41 -6.11 8.83
CA THR A 21 -11.74 -6.71 7.54
C THR A 21 -11.83 -5.71 6.38
N GLU A 22 -12.54 -4.59 6.55
CA GLU A 22 -12.84 -3.65 5.46
C GLU A 22 -11.60 -2.83 5.06
N ALA A 23 -10.71 -2.55 6.02
CA ALA A 23 -9.45 -1.85 5.79
C ALA A 23 -8.30 -2.77 5.38
N CYS A 24 -8.35 -4.05 5.78
CA CYS A 24 -7.35 -5.05 5.44
C CYS A 24 -7.34 -5.33 3.93
N VAL A 25 -8.49 -5.41 3.28
CA VAL A 25 -8.56 -5.66 1.83
C VAL A 25 -7.88 -4.55 1.00
N PRO A 26 -8.15 -3.24 1.23
CA PRO A 26 -7.41 -2.13 0.65
C PRO A 26 -5.90 -2.17 0.92
N PHE A 27 -5.52 -2.50 2.16
CA PHE A 27 -4.12 -2.54 2.56
C PHE A 27 -3.35 -3.68 1.87
N VAL A 28 -3.90 -4.89 1.89
CA VAL A 28 -3.33 -6.08 1.23
C VAL A 28 -3.25 -5.84 -0.28
N GLY A 29 -4.28 -5.25 -0.89
CA GLY A 29 -4.25 -4.90 -2.31
C GLY A 29 -3.14 -3.90 -2.63
N ALA A 30 -2.98 -2.83 -1.84
CA ALA A 30 -1.88 -1.88 -2.02
C ALA A 30 -0.52 -2.57 -1.88
N TYR A 31 -0.35 -3.40 -0.85
CA TYR A 31 0.87 -4.15 -0.58
C TYR A 31 1.26 -5.10 -1.72
N VAL A 32 0.30 -5.90 -2.24
CA VAL A 32 0.55 -6.78 -3.39
C VAL A 32 0.94 -5.98 -4.64
N THR A 33 0.32 -4.82 -4.87
CA THR A 33 0.68 -3.97 -6.02
C THR A 33 2.07 -3.35 -5.88
N VAL A 34 2.51 -3.06 -4.66
CA VAL A 34 3.88 -2.61 -4.37
C VAL A 34 4.87 -3.74 -4.69
N LEU A 35 4.67 -4.95 -4.15
CA LEU A 35 5.52 -6.11 -4.43
C LEU A 35 5.57 -6.49 -5.92
N GLY A 36 4.47 -6.27 -6.65
CA GLY A 36 4.40 -6.59 -8.08
C GLY A 36 5.29 -5.73 -8.99
N GLY A 37 5.92 -4.67 -8.50
CA GLY A 37 6.89 -3.87 -9.27
C GLY A 37 6.32 -3.02 -10.41
N ASN A 38 5.01 -3.11 -10.70
CA ASN A 38 4.39 -2.41 -11.82
C ASN A 38 3.77 -1.06 -11.38
N ARG A 39 4.39 0.03 -11.82
CA ARG A 39 3.95 1.41 -11.52
C ARG A 39 2.56 1.76 -12.05
N LEU A 40 2.16 1.23 -13.21
CA LEU A 40 0.82 1.48 -13.76
C LEU A 40 -0.25 0.83 -12.90
N THR A 41 -0.03 -0.42 -12.50
CA THR A 41 -0.94 -1.16 -11.63
C THR A 41 -1.06 -0.49 -10.26
N LEU A 42 0.08 -0.12 -9.66
CA LEU A 42 0.12 0.61 -8.39
C LEU A 42 -0.65 1.94 -8.47
N ASN A 43 -0.37 2.77 -9.47
CA ASN A 43 -1.06 4.05 -9.64
C ASN A 43 -2.56 3.91 -9.94
N SER A 44 -2.94 2.87 -10.68
CA SER A 44 -4.35 2.55 -10.95
C SER A 44 -5.07 2.18 -9.66
N TYR A 45 -4.44 1.33 -8.83
CA TYR A 45 -4.98 0.93 -7.53
C TYR A 45 -5.13 2.13 -6.58
N LEU A 46 -4.10 2.96 -6.46
CA LEU A 46 -4.13 4.17 -5.62
C LEU A 46 -5.16 5.20 -6.09
N SER A 47 -5.54 5.19 -7.37
CA SER A 47 -6.58 6.08 -7.92
C SER A 47 -7.98 5.74 -7.38
N LEU A 48 -8.25 4.48 -7.01
CA LEU A 48 -9.49 4.07 -6.36
C LEU A 48 -9.72 4.79 -5.03
N PHE A 49 -8.63 5.20 -4.38
CA PHE A 49 -8.62 5.90 -3.09
C PHE A 49 -8.31 7.39 -3.22
N GLN A 50 -8.33 7.93 -4.45
CA GLN A 50 -8.03 9.34 -4.74
C GLN A 50 -6.67 9.79 -4.18
N ALA A 51 -5.66 8.92 -4.23
CA ALA A 51 -4.33 9.21 -3.72
C ALA A 51 -3.71 10.43 -4.43
N THR A 52 -3.18 11.34 -3.62
CA THR A 52 -2.46 12.55 -4.07
C THR A 52 -1.15 12.21 -4.76
N ALA A 53 -0.60 13.15 -5.54
CA ALA A 53 0.70 12.99 -6.18
C ALA A 53 1.82 12.65 -5.18
N ALA A 54 1.83 13.31 -4.02
CA ALA A 54 2.81 13.03 -2.96
C ALA A 54 2.69 11.60 -2.41
N GLN A 55 1.47 11.09 -2.22
CA GLN A 55 1.24 9.72 -1.75
C GLN A 55 1.72 8.69 -2.78
N ARG A 56 1.45 8.92 -4.07
CA ARG A 56 1.92 8.05 -5.15
C ARG A 56 3.44 7.91 -5.14
N VAL A 57 4.16 9.02 -5.00
CA VAL A 57 5.64 9.03 -4.90
C VAL A 57 6.12 8.19 -3.72
N VAL A 58 5.43 8.20 -2.58
CA VAL A 58 5.83 7.37 -1.42
C VAL A 58 5.67 5.89 -1.73
N PHE A 59 4.54 5.48 -2.32
CA PHE A 59 4.32 4.08 -2.71
C PHE A 59 5.25 3.61 -3.84
N GLU A 60 5.56 4.47 -4.80
CA GLU A 60 6.54 4.19 -5.85
C GLU A 60 7.94 3.97 -5.27
N LYS A 61 8.34 4.76 -4.26
CA LYS A 61 9.60 4.53 -3.55
C LYS A 61 9.61 3.20 -2.80
N MET A 62 8.50 2.81 -2.17
CA MET A 62 8.42 1.48 -1.54
C MET A 62 8.60 0.38 -2.59
N GLN A 63 7.95 0.52 -3.74
CA GLN A 63 8.08 -0.41 -4.86
C GLN A 63 9.51 -0.46 -5.40
N ASP A 64 10.20 0.68 -5.50
CA ASP A 64 11.61 0.73 -5.87
C ASP A 64 12.46 -0.05 -4.84
N CYS A 65 12.26 0.16 -3.53
CA CYS A 65 12.96 -0.60 -2.49
C CYS A 65 12.77 -2.12 -2.63
N PHE A 66 11.54 -2.58 -2.88
CA PHE A 66 11.29 -4.02 -3.09
C PHE A 66 11.83 -4.55 -4.42
N SER A 67 12.00 -3.69 -5.43
CA SER A 67 12.58 -4.08 -6.72
C SER A 67 14.09 -4.27 -6.65
N GLU A 68 14.75 -3.66 -5.66
CA GLU A 68 16.18 -3.85 -5.37
C GLU A 68 16.45 -5.15 -4.58
N GLU A 69 15.42 -5.71 -3.96
CA GLU A 69 15.50 -6.94 -3.18
C GLU A 69 15.57 -8.20 -4.08
N PRO A 70 16.23 -9.27 -3.63
CA PRO A 70 16.23 -10.54 -4.34
C PRO A 70 14.82 -11.13 -4.42
N ALA A 71 14.52 -11.83 -5.52
CA ALA A 71 13.19 -12.43 -5.78
C ALA A 71 12.71 -13.38 -4.66
N THR A 72 13.63 -13.99 -3.91
CA THR A 72 13.33 -14.79 -2.72
C THR A 72 12.73 -13.94 -1.59
N THR A 73 13.22 -12.73 -1.36
CA THR A 73 12.66 -11.80 -0.36
C THR A 73 11.26 -11.33 -0.76
N LEU A 74 11.04 -11.07 -2.05
CA LEU A 74 9.72 -10.73 -2.61
C LEU A 74 8.70 -11.87 -2.42
N LEU A 75 9.13 -13.12 -2.64
CA LEU A 75 8.27 -14.31 -2.51
C LEU A 75 7.91 -14.60 -1.03
N MET A 76 8.84 -14.37 -0.12
CA MET A 76 8.65 -14.64 1.32
C MET A 76 7.92 -13.51 2.05
N ASN A 77 7.93 -12.29 1.53
CA ASN A 77 7.31 -11.12 2.16
C ASN A 77 5.83 -11.32 2.51
N PRO A 78 4.97 -11.83 1.61
CA PRO A 78 3.58 -12.14 1.95
C PRO A 78 3.42 -13.13 3.10
N GLN A 79 4.35 -14.06 3.28
CA GLN A 79 4.31 -15.06 4.36
C GLN A 79 4.62 -14.44 5.74
N MET A 80 5.35 -13.32 5.77
CA MET A 80 5.63 -12.57 6.99
C MET A 80 4.45 -11.71 7.44
N MET A 81 3.48 -11.46 6.56
CA MET A 81 2.32 -10.60 6.82
C MET A 81 1.09 -11.38 7.29
N THR A 82 1.15 -12.71 7.30
CA THR A 82 0.19 -13.66 7.90
C THR A 82 0.63 -14.11 9.28
#